data_AF-A0A956ZEF2-F1
#
_entry.id   AF-A0A956ZEF2-F1
#
_cell.length_a   1.000
_cell.length_b   1.000
_cell.length_c   1.000
_cell.angle_alpha   90.00
_cell.angle_beta   90.00
_cell.angle_gamma   90.00
#
_symmetry.space_group_name_H-M   'P 1'
#
loop_
_entity.id
_entity.type
_entity.pdbx_description
1 polymer ?
#
loop_
_entity_poly.entity_id
_entity_poly.type
_entity_poly.pdbx_seq_one_letter_code
_entity_poly.pdbx_strand_id
1 'polypeptide(L)'
;IFFSPSIDVLKKLNRVCFKLMGDMNWHAHCGIFTYPVNMAAKLRIPLIVWGEHGYTDLGGMFSMKDLVEMTAKYRLEHAQRGYDWFDLVGKEDLKAQDLLWARYPTDDQIEELGIRGIYLGNFVNWDSNKQTEMMKELGFKESPEEFERTYRRMSNLDDMHENGIHDYLKFIKFGYGRCSDHVCKDIRLGKLTRADGIELVRQKDHIKPKDLLRWLEYVDMTEDEFDEIADSFRDKRVWTKNSSGVWEKDNIWNERSEYPVPKLTQV
;
A
#
# COMPACT_ATOMS: atom_id res chain seq x y z
N ILE A 1 -13.36 -13.05 -14.22
CA ILE A 1 -12.48 -14.17 -13.77
C ILE A 1 -12.07 -13.84 -12.35
N PHE A 2 -12.31 -14.73 -11.40
CA PHE A 2 -11.89 -14.55 -10.01
C PHE A 2 -10.75 -15.52 -9.72
N PHE A 3 -9.68 -15.03 -9.12
CA PHE A 3 -8.51 -15.81 -8.74
C PHE A 3 -8.12 -15.47 -7.30
N SER A 4 -7.83 -16.49 -6.51
CA SER A 4 -7.26 -16.35 -5.16
C SER A 4 -6.23 -17.46 -4.95
N PRO A 5 -5.03 -17.16 -4.43
CA PRO A 5 -4.14 -18.17 -3.87
C PRO A 5 -4.77 -18.88 -2.67
N SER A 6 -4.15 -19.98 -2.25
CA SER A 6 -4.51 -20.66 -0.99
C SER A 6 -4.28 -19.72 0.20
N ILE A 7 -5.19 -19.75 1.18
CA ILE A 7 -5.09 -18.99 2.43
C ILE A 7 -3.78 -19.31 3.17
N ASP A 8 -3.36 -20.57 3.18
CA ASP A 8 -2.11 -20.97 3.85
C ASP A 8 -0.89 -20.33 3.19
N VAL A 9 -0.91 -20.21 1.86
CA VAL A 9 0.14 -19.52 1.09
C VAL A 9 0.10 -18.03 1.41
N LEU A 10 -1.08 -17.42 1.49
CA LEU A 10 -1.23 -16.00 1.84
C LEU A 10 -0.70 -15.69 3.25
N LYS A 11 -1.01 -16.51 4.26
CA LYS A 11 -0.49 -16.34 5.63
C LYS A 11 1.04 -16.38 5.67
N LYS A 12 1.66 -17.33 4.96
CA LYS A 12 3.11 -17.42 4.82
C LYS A 12 3.69 -16.19 4.14
N LEU A 13 3.08 -15.73 3.03
CA LEU A 13 3.52 -14.54 2.31
C LEU A 13 3.41 -13.28 3.17
N ASN A 14 2.33 -13.13 3.95
CA ASN A 14 2.16 -12.05 4.91
C ASN A 14 3.32 -11.97 5.89
N ARG A 15 3.64 -13.07 6.58
CA ARG A 15 4.74 -13.13 7.55
C ARG A 15 6.10 -12.91 6.90
N VAL A 16 6.38 -13.60 5.80
CA VAL A 16 7.66 -13.52 5.09
C VAL A 16 7.90 -12.10 4.57
N CYS A 17 6.93 -11.49 3.90
CA CYS A 17 7.09 -10.17 3.31
C CYS A 17 7.10 -9.07 4.38
N PHE A 18 6.34 -9.23 5.46
CA PHE A 18 6.48 -8.35 6.62
C PHE A 18 7.91 -8.38 7.19
N LYS A 19 8.49 -9.57 7.38
CA LYS A 19 9.86 -9.75 7.88
C LYS A 19 10.93 -9.23 6.93
N LEU A 20 10.76 -9.40 5.61
CA LEU A 20 11.77 -9.00 4.63
C LEU A 20 11.75 -7.51 4.31
N MET A 21 10.57 -6.94 4.15
CA MET A 21 10.41 -5.61 3.54
C MET A 21 9.44 -4.72 4.31
N GLY A 22 8.92 -5.15 5.46
CA GLY A 22 7.95 -4.40 6.27
C GLY A 22 6.66 -4.12 5.50
N ASP A 23 6.27 -5.03 4.61
CA ASP A 23 5.02 -4.99 3.86
C ASP A 23 4.45 -6.40 3.79
N MET A 24 3.38 -6.64 4.53
CA MET A 24 2.64 -7.90 4.54
C MET A 24 1.80 -8.11 3.27
N ASN A 25 1.42 -7.02 2.60
CA ASN A 25 0.47 -7.04 1.49
C ASN A 25 1.15 -7.17 0.11
N TRP A 26 2.43 -7.58 0.09
CA TRP A 26 3.18 -7.86 -1.15
C TRP A 26 2.39 -8.74 -2.11
N HIS A 27 1.64 -9.72 -1.58
CA HIS A 27 0.87 -10.66 -2.37
C HIS A 27 -0.28 -9.99 -3.16
N ALA A 28 -1.00 -9.02 -2.59
CA ALA A 28 -2.03 -8.29 -3.34
C ALA A 28 -1.39 -7.35 -4.38
N HIS A 29 -0.30 -6.67 -4.02
CA HIS A 29 0.45 -5.85 -4.98
C HIS A 29 0.93 -6.71 -6.16
N CYS A 30 1.56 -7.85 -5.89
CA CYS A 30 1.98 -8.79 -6.90
C CYS A 30 0.80 -9.28 -7.74
N GLY A 31 -0.33 -9.63 -7.11
CA GLY A 31 -1.52 -10.12 -7.79
C GLY A 31 -2.09 -9.09 -8.77
N ILE A 32 -2.31 -7.86 -8.30
CA ILE A 32 -2.85 -6.74 -9.09
C ILE A 32 -1.97 -6.45 -10.31
N PHE A 33 -0.65 -6.46 -10.15
CA PHE A 33 0.27 -6.11 -11.24
C PHE A 33 0.74 -7.29 -12.09
N THR A 34 0.41 -8.54 -11.75
CA THR A 34 0.83 -9.73 -12.53
C THR A 34 -0.34 -10.40 -13.21
N TYR A 35 -1.44 -10.63 -12.49
CA TYR A 35 -2.53 -11.47 -12.97
C TYR A 35 -3.23 -10.89 -14.21
N PRO A 36 -3.56 -9.57 -14.29
CA PRO A 36 -4.15 -9.00 -15.50
C PRO A 36 -3.25 -9.15 -16.73
N VAL A 37 -1.92 -9.05 -16.56
CA VAL A 37 -0.96 -9.18 -17.66
C VAL A 37 -0.84 -10.62 -18.14
N ASN A 38 -0.81 -11.57 -17.20
CA ASN A 38 -0.90 -13.00 -17.52
C ASN A 38 -2.18 -13.33 -18.30
N MET A 39 -3.32 -12.76 -17.90
CA MET A 39 -4.58 -12.96 -18.59
C MET A 39 -4.60 -12.29 -19.96
N ALA A 40 -4.02 -11.10 -20.10
CA ALA A 40 -3.85 -10.42 -21.38
C ALA A 40 -3.01 -11.26 -22.34
N ALA A 41 -1.88 -11.81 -21.89
CA ALA A 41 -1.06 -12.72 -22.68
C ALA A 41 -1.81 -13.99 -23.09
N LYS A 42 -2.47 -14.65 -22.13
CA LYS A 42 -3.22 -15.89 -22.37
C LYS A 42 -4.37 -15.70 -23.36
N LEU A 43 -5.06 -14.56 -23.29
CA LEU A 43 -6.22 -14.25 -24.12
C LEU A 43 -5.86 -13.44 -25.38
N ARG A 44 -4.57 -13.12 -25.58
CA ARG A 44 -4.05 -12.28 -26.66
C ARG A 44 -4.73 -10.91 -26.72
N ILE A 45 -4.93 -10.29 -25.56
CA ILE A 45 -5.47 -8.93 -25.43
C ILE A 45 -4.30 -7.95 -25.37
N PRO A 46 -4.12 -7.06 -26.37
CA PRO A 46 -2.93 -6.21 -26.47
C PRO A 46 -2.99 -4.95 -25.59
N LEU A 47 -4.15 -4.62 -25.00
CA LEU A 47 -4.33 -3.38 -24.25
C LEU A 47 -4.88 -3.65 -22.85
N ILE A 48 -4.18 -3.12 -21.85
CA ILE A 48 -4.63 -3.06 -20.47
C ILE A 48 -4.77 -1.59 -20.07
N VAL A 49 -5.91 -1.23 -19.51
CA VAL A 49 -6.15 0.11 -18.98
C VAL A 49 -6.17 0.03 -17.46
N TRP A 50 -5.17 0.62 -16.83
CA TRP A 50 -5.05 0.78 -15.39
C TRP A 50 -5.78 2.04 -14.93
N GLY A 51 -6.03 2.18 -13.62
CA GLY A 51 -6.59 3.40 -13.03
C GLY A 51 -5.59 4.56 -13.06
N GLU A 52 -5.21 5.04 -11.89
CA GLU A 52 -4.18 6.06 -11.73
C GLU A 52 -2.76 5.49 -11.72
N HIS A 53 -1.81 6.26 -12.23
CA HIS A 53 -0.39 6.01 -11.97
C HIS A 53 0.00 6.65 -10.64
N GLY A 54 0.21 5.83 -9.61
CA GLY A 54 0.44 6.28 -8.24
C GLY A 54 1.57 7.31 -8.09
N TYR A 55 2.68 7.17 -8.81
CA TYR A 55 3.82 8.09 -8.70
C TYR A 55 3.64 9.40 -9.49
N THR A 56 2.81 9.40 -10.53
CA THR A 56 2.41 10.65 -11.18
C THR A 56 1.44 11.42 -10.29
N ASP A 57 0.55 10.70 -9.60
CA ASP A 57 -0.44 11.33 -8.73
C ASP A 57 0.17 11.80 -7.39
N LEU A 58 1.00 11.00 -6.74
CA LEU A 58 1.54 11.28 -5.40
C LEU A 58 3.01 11.72 -5.38
N GLY A 59 3.87 11.02 -6.12
CA GLY A 59 5.33 11.12 -5.97
C GLY A 59 6.00 12.20 -6.81
N GLY A 60 5.33 12.72 -7.84
CA GLY A 60 5.90 13.71 -8.77
C GLY A 60 7.07 13.19 -9.60
N MET A 61 7.25 11.86 -9.69
CA MET A 61 8.32 11.24 -10.49
C MET A 61 8.15 11.52 -11.99
N PHE A 62 6.90 11.63 -12.43
CA PHE A 62 6.50 11.92 -13.80
C PHE A 62 5.43 13.01 -13.82
N SER A 63 5.31 13.66 -14.97
CA SER A 63 4.17 14.50 -15.31
C SER A 63 3.00 13.68 -15.81
N MET A 64 1.78 14.21 -15.67
CA MET A 64 0.58 13.64 -16.33
C MET A 64 0.70 13.61 -17.86
N LYS A 65 1.67 14.32 -18.44
CA LYS A 65 1.95 14.37 -19.88
C LYS A 65 2.95 13.32 -20.37
N ASP A 66 3.63 12.61 -19.47
CA ASP A 66 4.70 11.69 -19.86
C ASP A 66 4.16 10.36 -20.43
N LEU A 67 2.85 10.09 -20.26
CA LEU A 67 2.16 8.89 -20.78
C LEU A 67 2.91 7.58 -20.47
N VAL A 68 3.40 7.47 -19.24
CA VAL A 68 4.15 6.28 -18.79
C VAL A 68 3.29 5.03 -18.89
N GLU A 69 3.94 3.92 -19.21
CA GLU A 69 3.29 2.61 -19.28
C GLU A 69 3.70 1.73 -18.11
N MET A 70 2.79 0.83 -17.74
CA MET A 70 3.08 -0.24 -16.80
C MET A 70 4.06 -1.22 -17.45
N THR A 71 5.19 -1.46 -16.78
CA THR A 71 6.26 -2.35 -17.25
C THR A 71 6.60 -3.42 -16.21
N ALA A 72 7.26 -4.50 -16.64
CA ALA A 72 7.82 -5.51 -15.72
C ALA A 72 8.76 -4.87 -14.68
N LYS A 73 9.55 -3.87 -15.10
CA LYS A 73 10.42 -3.09 -14.22
C LYS A 73 9.62 -2.33 -13.16
N TYR A 74 8.56 -1.62 -13.56
CA TYR A 74 7.69 -0.91 -12.62
C TYR A 74 7.09 -1.87 -11.58
N ARG A 75 6.58 -3.03 -12.04
CA ARG A 75 6.08 -4.09 -11.16
C ARG A 75 7.12 -4.49 -10.13
N LEU A 76 8.33 -4.84 -10.56
CA LEU A 76 9.39 -5.32 -9.66
C LEU A 76 9.87 -4.22 -8.70
N GLU A 77 10.33 -3.08 -9.23
CA GLU A 77 11.01 -2.05 -8.43
C GLU A 77 10.04 -1.27 -7.54
N HIS A 78 8.83 -0.99 -8.03
CA HIS A 78 7.90 -0.08 -7.34
C HIS A 78 6.73 -0.81 -6.69
N ALA A 79 6.06 -1.72 -7.38
CA ALA A 79 4.92 -2.43 -6.80
C ALA A 79 5.35 -3.52 -5.81
N GLN A 80 6.53 -4.12 -6.02
CA GLN A 80 7.01 -5.26 -5.24
C GLN A 80 8.27 -4.98 -4.41
N ARG A 81 8.70 -3.71 -4.35
CA ARG A 81 9.84 -3.26 -3.53
C ARG A 81 11.15 -4.00 -3.84
N GLY A 82 11.32 -4.43 -5.08
CA GLY A 82 12.52 -5.12 -5.57
C GLY A 82 12.56 -6.63 -5.27
N TYR A 83 11.50 -7.21 -4.71
CA TYR A 83 11.38 -8.66 -4.47
C TYR A 83 10.41 -9.29 -5.45
N ASP A 84 10.74 -10.46 -5.99
CA ASP A 84 9.84 -11.24 -6.84
C ASP A 84 9.56 -12.63 -6.25
N TRP A 85 8.71 -13.42 -6.92
CA TRP A 85 8.27 -14.74 -6.49
C TRP A 85 9.44 -15.68 -6.17
N PHE A 86 10.55 -15.59 -6.89
CA PHE A 86 11.71 -16.46 -6.67
C PHE A 86 12.46 -16.14 -5.38
N ASP A 87 12.39 -14.90 -4.88
CA ASP A 87 13.01 -14.50 -3.60
C ASP A 87 12.26 -15.10 -2.40
N LEU A 88 11.01 -15.53 -2.61
CA LEU A 88 10.14 -16.08 -1.56
C LEU A 88 10.19 -17.62 -1.52
N VAL A 89 10.73 -18.27 -2.55
CA VAL A 89 10.85 -19.74 -2.59
C VAL A 89 11.77 -20.23 -1.47
N GLY A 90 11.32 -21.26 -0.75
CA GLY A 90 12.04 -21.85 0.38
C GLY A 90 11.83 -21.13 1.71
N LYS A 91 11.22 -19.94 1.74
CA LYS A 91 10.85 -19.26 2.99
C LYS A 91 9.53 -19.81 3.50
N GLU A 92 9.49 -20.23 4.77
CA GLU A 92 8.32 -20.88 5.37
C GLU A 92 7.74 -22.04 4.51
N ASP A 93 8.62 -22.83 3.89
CA ASP A 93 8.28 -23.94 3.00
C ASP A 93 7.46 -23.54 1.76
N LEU A 94 7.49 -22.27 1.34
CA LEU A 94 6.88 -21.83 0.09
C LEU A 94 7.58 -22.51 -1.09
N LYS A 95 6.80 -23.19 -1.93
CA LYS A 95 7.29 -23.88 -3.12
C LYS A 95 7.05 -23.01 -4.35
N ALA A 96 7.90 -23.19 -5.37
CA ALA A 96 7.75 -22.49 -6.64
C ALA A 96 6.39 -22.71 -7.33
N GLN A 97 5.71 -23.83 -7.03
CA GLN A 97 4.35 -24.14 -7.51
C GLN A 97 3.26 -23.28 -6.82
N ASP A 98 3.48 -22.87 -5.57
CA ASP A 98 2.53 -22.07 -4.80
C ASP A 98 2.46 -20.62 -5.34
N LEU A 99 3.48 -20.24 -6.11
CA LEU A 99 3.72 -18.88 -6.61
C LEU A 99 3.61 -18.78 -8.14
N LEU A 100 3.01 -19.78 -8.82
CA LEU A 100 2.83 -19.72 -10.28
C LEU A 100 2.07 -18.48 -10.75
N TRP A 101 1.10 -18.02 -9.94
CA TRP A 101 0.29 -16.82 -10.22
C TRP A 101 1.07 -15.51 -10.13
N ALA A 102 2.20 -15.51 -9.42
CA ALA A 102 3.08 -14.37 -9.25
C ALA A 102 4.11 -14.25 -10.38
N ARG A 103 4.26 -15.29 -11.23
CA ARG A 103 5.18 -15.26 -12.36
C ARG A 103 4.64 -14.34 -13.44
N TYR A 104 5.45 -13.37 -13.83
CA TYR A 104 5.13 -12.41 -14.88
C TYR A 104 5.42 -13.00 -16.27
N PRO A 105 4.71 -12.61 -17.35
CA PRO A 105 5.08 -12.97 -18.71
C PRO A 105 6.50 -12.49 -19.04
N THR A 106 7.19 -13.19 -19.94
CA THR A 106 8.51 -12.74 -20.39
C THR A 106 8.38 -11.52 -21.30
N ASP A 107 9.46 -10.73 -21.41
CA ASP A 107 9.49 -9.59 -22.32
C ASP A 107 9.21 -10.01 -23.77
N ASP A 108 9.73 -11.15 -24.22
CA ASP A 108 9.43 -11.72 -25.55
C ASP A 108 7.93 -11.96 -25.78
N GLN A 109 7.22 -12.49 -24.76
CA GLN A 109 5.78 -12.73 -24.86
C GLN A 109 4.99 -11.43 -24.92
N ILE A 110 5.43 -10.42 -24.15
CA ILE A 110 4.81 -9.08 -24.13
C ILE A 110 5.00 -8.41 -25.47
N GLU A 111 6.20 -8.49 -26.05
CA GLU A 111 6.54 -7.88 -27.33
C GLU A 111 5.87 -8.59 -28.52
N GLU A 112 5.88 -9.93 -28.56
CA GLU A 112 5.20 -10.70 -29.62
C GLU A 112 3.70 -10.39 -29.68
N LEU A 113 3.05 -10.24 -28.52
CA LEU A 113 1.62 -9.97 -28.42
C LEU A 113 1.29 -8.47 -28.46
N GLY A 114 2.30 -7.60 -28.43
CA GLY A 114 2.12 -6.15 -28.41
C GLY A 114 1.33 -5.66 -27.18
N ILE A 115 1.54 -6.26 -26.00
CA ILE A 115 0.80 -5.91 -24.79
C ILE A 115 1.27 -4.57 -24.25
N ARG A 116 0.34 -3.62 -24.09
CA ARG A 116 0.58 -2.26 -23.57
C ARG A 116 -0.32 -2.00 -22.37
N GLY A 117 0.26 -1.45 -21.30
CA GLY A 117 -0.47 -1.07 -20.09
C GLY A 117 -0.49 0.44 -19.91
N ILE A 118 -1.60 1.10 -20.22
CA ILE A 118 -1.75 2.55 -20.09
C ILE A 118 -2.56 2.92 -18.85
N TYR A 119 -2.39 4.14 -18.34
CA TYR A 119 -3.15 4.63 -17.18
C TYR A 119 -4.26 5.59 -17.60
N LEU A 120 -5.49 5.33 -17.13
CA LEU A 120 -6.64 6.18 -17.36
C LEU A 120 -6.43 7.60 -16.81
N GLY A 121 -5.69 7.74 -15.71
CA GLY A 121 -5.35 9.03 -15.10
C GLY A 121 -4.58 10.00 -16.01
N ASN A 122 -4.00 9.54 -17.12
CA ASN A 122 -3.40 10.43 -18.13
C ASN A 122 -4.43 11.10 -19.04
N PHE A 123 -5.63 10.52 -19.17
CA PHE A 123 -6.66 10.96 -20.10
C PHE A 123 -7.85 11.61 -19.40
N VAL A 124 -8.06 11.27 -18.13
CA VAL A 124 -9.10 11.88 -17.30
C VAL A 124 -8.45 12.52 -16.08
N ASN A 125 -8.94 13.72 -15.72
CA ASN A 125 -8.50 14.33 -14.47
C ASN A 125 -8.98 13.48 -13.28
N TRP A 126 -8.04 12.85 -12.59
CA TRP A 126 -8.34 11.90 -11.52
C TRP A 126 -8.65 12.63 -10.21
N ASP A 127 -9.94 12.85 -9.94
CA ASP A 127 -10.44 13.43 -8.69
C ASP A 127 -11.36 12.44 -7.98
N SER A 128 -10.76 11.65 -7.07
CA SER A 128 -11.47 10.65 -6.27
C SER A 128 -12.69 11.21 -5.53
N ASN A 129 -12.71 12.49 -5.11
CA ASN A 129 -13.86 13.04 -4.39
C ASN A 129 -15.06 13.16 -5.34
N LYS A 130 -14.86 13.72 -6.53
CA LYS A 130 -15.92 13.84 -7.54
C LYS A 130 -16.37 12.47 -8.06
N GLN A 131 -15.41 11.58 -8.28
CA GLN A 131 -15.67 10.22 -8.73
C GLN A 131 -16.51 9.44 -7.70
N THR A 132 -16.19 9.54 -6.41
CA THR A 132 -16.96 8.91 -5.34
C THR A 132 -18.40 9.40 -5.31
N GLU A 133 -18.68 10.70 -5.47
CA GLU A 133 -20.06 11.20 -5.52
C GLU A 133 -20.83 10.63 -6.72
N MET A 134 -20.22 10.56 -7.91
CA MET A 134 -20.84 9.89 -9.07
C MET A 134 -21.11 8.41 -8.81
N MET A 135 -20.17 7.71 -8.16
CA MET A 135 -20.32 6.29 -7.86
C MET A 135 -21.40 6.01 -6.80
N LYS A 136 -21.63 6.94 -5.85
CA LYS A 136 -22.72 6.83 -4.87
C LYS A 136 -24.09 6.79 -5.55
N GLU A 137 -24.28 7.54 -6.63
CA GLU A 137 -25.51 7.49 -7.44
C GLU A 137 -25.73 6.10 -8.08
N LEU A 138 -24.66 5.34 -8.28
CA LEU A 138 -24.67 3.96 -8.81
C LEU A 138 -24.68 2.89 -7.70
N GLY A 139 -24.83 3.28 -6.43
CA GLY A 139 -24.95 2.37 -5.29
C GLY A 139 -23.64 2.06 -4.56
N PHE A 140 -22.54 2.76 -4.85
CA PHE A 140 -21.31 2.66 -4.05
C PHE A 140 -21.57 3.15 -2.62
N LYS A 141 -21.00 2.43 -1.64
CA LYS A 141 -21.12 2.75 -0.22
C LYS A 141 -19.74 3.00 0.36
N GLU A 142 -19.58 4.14 1.02
CA GLU A 142 -18.41 4.41 1.85
C GLU A 142 -18.41 3.52 3.09
N SER A 143 -17.26 3.41 3.75
CA SER A 143 -17.14 2.74 5.04
C SER A 143 -18.18 3.32 6.01
N PRO A 144 -19.01 2.51 6.67
CA PRO A 144 -19.96 3.00 7.67
C PRO A 144 -19.24 3.52 8.93
N GLU A 145 -18.00 3.08 9.17
CA GLU A 145 -17.14 3.53 10.26
C GLU A 145 -16.08 4.52 9.76
N GLU A 146 -15.58 5.36 10.66
CA GLU A 146 -14.39 6.17 10.38
C GLU A 146 -13.12 5.31 10.38
N PHE A 147 -12.18 5.64 9.51
CA PHE A 147 -10.84 5.08 9.60
C PHE A 147 -10.00 5.84 10.62
N GLU A 148 -9.17 5.11 11.35
CA GLU A 148 -8.31 5.68 12.39
C GLU A 148 -7.22 6.57 11.76
N ARG A 149 -6.65 6.12 10.64
CA ARG A 149 -5.44 6.71 10.04
C ARG A 149 -5.68 7.66 8.87
N THR A 150 -6.93 7.94 8.53
CA THR A 150 -7.32 8.93 7.50
C THR A 150 -8.74 9.44 7.75
N TYR A 151 -9.10 10.59 7.19
CA TYR A 151 -10.47 11.16 7.25
C TYR A 151 -11.36 10.71 6.08
N ARG A 152 -10.76 10.18 5.01
CA ARG A 152 -11.46 9.70 3.81
C ARG A 152 -12.06 8.31 4.01
N ARG A 153 -13.37 8.15 3.82
CA ARG A 153 -14.12 6.88 4.08
C ARG A 153 -14.37 6.03 2.84
N MET A 154 -13.88 6.44 1.67
CA MET A 154 -14.15 5.79 0.38
C MET A 154 -13.00 4.94 -0.16
N SER A 155 -11.85 4.91 0.51
CA SER A 155 -10.63 4.25 0.02
C SER A 155 -10.38 2.91 0.72
N ASN A 156 -9.85 1.93 -0.02
CA ASN A 156 -9.37 0.64 0.49
C ASN A 156 -10.44 -0.15 1.30
N LEU A 157 -11.70 -0.10 0.84
CA LEU A 157 -12.82 -0.77 1.51
C LEU A 157 -12.78 -2.30 1.39
N ASP A 158 -12.00 -2.81 0.45
CA ASP A 158 -11.83 -4.22 0.12
C ASP A 158 -10.75 -4.93 0.95
N ASP A 159 -9.91 -4.18 1.67
CA ASP A 159 -8.84 -4.72 2.50
C ASP A 159 -9.24 -4.77 3.97
N MET A 160 -9.68 -5.95 4.41
CA MET A 160 -10.13 -6.19 5.79
C MET A 160 -8.99 -6.46 6.78
N HIS A 161 -7.82 -6.84 6.28
CA HIS A 161 -6.73 -7.36 7.10
C HIS A 161 -5.62 -6.34 7.32
N GLU A 162 -5.29 -5.52 6.32
CA GLU A 162 -4.02 -4.81 6.28
C GLU A 162 -4.19 -3.31 6.04
N ASN A 163 -5.40 -2.80 5.79
CA ASN A 163 -5.63 -1.39 5.45
C ASN A 163 -4.97 -0.43 6.46
N GLY A 164 -5.29 -0.57 7.76
CA GLY A 164 -4.68 0.23 8.81
C GLY A 164 -3.21 -0.09 9.01
N ILE A 165 -2.83 -1.37 9.04
CA ILE A 165 -1.48 -1.82 9.39
C ILE A 165 -0.45 -1.41 8.34
N HIS A 166 -0.79 -1.54 7.06
CA HIS A 166 0.04 -1.09 5.94
C HIS A 166 0.31 0.42 6.05
N ASP A 167 -0.72 1.20 6.39
CA ASP A 167 -0.59 2.63 6.63
C ASP A 167 0.24 2.95 7.88
N TYR A 168 0.16 2.12 8.92
CA TYR A 168 0.95 2.24 10.15
C TYR A 168 2.42 1.97 9.90
N LEU A 169 2.75 0.94 9.12
CA LEU A 169 4.13 0.65 8.74
C LEU A 169 4.74 1.76 7.90
N LYS A 170 3.96 2.44 7.06
CA LYS A 170 4.43 3.63 6.35
C LYS A 170 4.87 4.73 7.32
N PHE A 171 4.09 4.98 8.37
CA PHE A 171 4.46 5.94 9.42
C PHE A 171 5.71 5.51 10.16
N ILE A 172 5.79 4.24 10.60
CA ILE A 172 6.98 3.72 11.28
C ILE A 172 8.22 3.87 10.40
N LYS A 173 8.14 3.52 9.12
CA LYS A 173 9.29 3.60 8.20
C LYS A 173 9.74 5.02 7.93
N PHE A 174 8.79 5.90 7.58
CA PHE A 174 9.11 7.16 6.92
C PHE A 174 8.65 8.40 7.69
N GLY A 175 7.95 8.25 8.82
CA GLY A 175 7.49 9.35 9.67
C GLY A 175 6.23 10.07 9.18
N TYR A 176 5.55 9.55 8.15
CA TYR A 176 4.27 10.03 7.64
C TYR A 176 3.40 8.85 7.17
N GLY A 177 2.09 9.02 7.20
CA GLY A 177 1.12 7.97 6.90
C GLY A 177 0.16 8.36 5.78
N ARG A 178 -0.96 7.65 5.72
CA ARG A 178 -2.00 7.83 4.70
C ARG A 178 -2.74 9.16 4.84
N CYS A 179 -2.92 9.66 6.07
CA CYS A 179 -3.55 10.95 6.27
C CYS A 179 -2.74 12.03 5.55
N SER A 180 -1.41 11.98 5.67
CA SER A 180 -0.53 12.89 4.91
C SER A 180 -0.73 12.79 3.40
N ASP A 181 -0.82 11.57 2.83
CA ASP A 181 -1.06 11.40 1.38
C ASP A 181 -2.38 12.07 0.95
N HIS A 182 -3.46 11.81 1.69
CA HIS A 182 -4.78 12.33 1.38
C HIS A 182 -4.88 13.84 1.58
N VAL A 183 -4.29 14.38 2.65
CA VAL A 183 -4.14 15.82 2.89
C VAL A 183 -3.41 16.48 1.72
N CYS A 184 -2.30 15.91 1.27
CA CYS A 184 -1.56 16.43 0.11
C CYS A 184 -2.41 16.44 -1.17
N LYS A 185 -3.23 15.40 -1.40
CA LYS A 185 -4.18 15.38 -2.53
C LYS A 185 -5.23 16.48 -2.40
N ASP A 186 -5.89 16.58 -1.25
CA ASP A 186 -6.98 17.53 -1.05
C ASP A 186 -6.52 19.00 -0.99
N ILE A 187 -5.29 19.27 -0.54
CA ILE A 187 -4.68 20.60 -0.67
C ILE A 187 -4.47 20.95 -2.15
N ARG A 188 -3.91 20.04 -2.96
CA ARG A 188 -3.68 20.28 -4.40
C ARG A 188 -5.00 20.46 -5.17
N LEU A 189 -6.07 19.81 -4.72
CA LEU A 189 -7.42 19.97 -5.26
C LEU A 189 -8.17 21.21 -4.72
N GLY A 190 -7.55 21.99 -3.82
CA GLY A 190 -8.17 23.18 -3.22
C GLY A 190 -9.33 22.86 -2.25
N LYS A 191 -9.41 21.62 -1.77
CA LYS A 191 -10.45 21.15 -0.83
C LYS A 191 -10.08 21.36 0.63
N LEU A 192 -8.79 21.49 0.92
CA LEU A 192 -8.26 21.61 2.28
C LEU A 192 -7.18 22.69 2.32
N THR A 193 -7.12 23.44 3.42
CA THR A 193 -5.99 24.34 3.66
C THR A 193 -4.81 23.58 4.26
N ARG A 194 -3.59 24.13 4.15
CA ARG A 194 -2.42 23.53 4.80
C ARG A 194 -2.57 23.45 6.32
N ALA A 195 -3.20 24.46 6.94
CA ALA A 195 -3.39 24.50 8.39
C ALA A 195 -4.30 23.36 8.86
N ASP A 196 -5.46 23.18 8.22
CA ASP A 196 -6.39 22.09 8.53
C ASP A 196 -5.75 20.72 8.26
N GLY A 197 -4.98 20.61 7.18
CA GLY A 197 -4.24 19.40 6.84
C GLY A 197 -3.21 18.98 7.88
N ILE A 198 -2.47 19.93 8.45
CA ILE A 198 -1.51 19.66 9.52
C ILE A 198 -2.22 19.08 10.75
N GLU A 199 -3.39 19.63 11.11
CA GLU A 199 -4.15 19.16 12.26
C GLU A 199 -4.64 17.71 12.07
N LEU A 200 -5.16 17.39 10.88
CA LEU A 200 -5.57 16.02 10.56
C LEU A 200 -4.40 15.02 10.63
N VAL A 201 -3.24 15.39 10.09
CA VAL A 201 -2.03 14.56 10.14
C VAL A 201 -1.60 14.31 11.59
N ARG A 202 -1.57 15.38 12.41
CA ARG A 202 -1.21 15.31 13.83
C ARG A 202 -2.11 14.33 14.59
N GLN A 203 -3.41 14.33 14.28
CA GLN A 203 -4.38 13.47 14.94
C GLN A 203 -4.30 12.00 14.48
N LYS A 204 -3.96 11.72 13.22
CA LYS A 204 -4.23 10.40 12.60
C LYS A 204 -3.01 9.56 12.26
N ASP A 205 -1.93 10.15 11.73
CA ASP A 205 -0.84 9.38 11.10
C ASP A 205 -0.07 8.47 12.07
N HIS A 206 -0.12 8.73 13.38
CA HIS A 206 0.63 7.95 14.37
C HIS A 206 -0.19 6.83 15.01
N ILE A 207 -1.51 6.76 14.76
CA ILE A 207 -2.41 5.83 15.46
C ILE A 207 -2.09 4.38 15.09
N LYS A 208 -1.74 3.56 16.07
CA LYS A 208 -1.66 2.10 15.90
C LYS A 208 -3.08 1.55 15.72
N PRO A 209 -3.39 0.92 14.58
CA PRO A 209 -4.77 0.66 14.18
C PRO A 209 -5.34 -0.60 14.87
N LYS A 210 -6.65 -0.60 15.14
CA LYS A 210 -7.34 -1.71 15.81
C LYS A 210 -7.41 -2.98 14.95
N ASP A 211 -7.36 -2.83 13.64
CA ASP A 211 -7.37 -3.96 12.69
C ASP A 211 -6.10 -4.82 12.76
N LEU A 212 -5.04 -4.32 13.40
CA LEU A 212 -3.84 -5.10 13.73
C LEU A 212 -4.18 -6.38 14.51
N LEU A 213 -5.11 -6.34 15.46
CA LEU A 213 -5.49 -7.53 16.22
C LEU A 213 -5.99 -8.67 15.31
N ARG A 214 -6.80 -8.33 14.30
CA ARG A 214 -7.31 -9.30 13.34
C ARG A 214 -6.17 -9.90 12.51
N TRP A 215 -5.21 -9.08 12.09
CA TRP A 215 -4.08 -9.58 11.31
C TRP A 215 -3.14 -10.45 12.12
N LEU A 216 -2.85 -10.07 13.37
CA LEU A 216 -2.05 -10.87 14.31
C LEU A 216 -2.65 -12.26 14.51
N GLU A 217 -3.97 -12.34 14.72
CA GLU A 217 -4.69 -13.62 14.80
C GLU A 217 -4.64 -14.38 13.45
N TYR A 218 -4.82 -13.67 12.33
CA TYR A 218 -4.79 -14.28 11.01
C TYR A 218 -3.45 -14.96 10.70
N VAL A 219 -2.33 -14.33 11.05
CA VAL A 219 -0.99 -14.84 10.75
C VAL A 219 -0.33 -15.60 11.89
N ASP A 220 -1.00 -15.72 13.05
CA ASP A 220 -0.45 -16.33 14.27
C ASP A 220 0.85 -15.65 14.72
N MET A 221 0.77 -14.34 14.98
CA MET A 221 1.88 -13.50 15.43
C MET A 221 1.46 -12.72 16.68
N THR A 222 2.38 -12.55 17.63
CA THR A 222 2.12 -11.71 18.81
C THR A 222 2.34 -10.23 18.49
N GLU A 223 1.67 -9.35 19.24
CA GLU A 223 1.87 -7.90 19.09
C GLU A 223 3.33 -7.48 19.37
N ASP A 224 3.99 -8.16 20.32
CA ASP A 224 5.40 -7.90 20.64
C ASP A 224 6.33 -8.29 19.48
N GLU A 225 6.12 -9.45 18.85
CA GLU A 225 6.87 -9.84 17.64
C GLU A 225 6.65 -8.83 16.51
N PHE A 226 5.40 -8.39 16.31
CA PHE A 226 5.09 -7.38 15.32
C PHE A 226 5.81 -6.06 15.59
N ASP A 227 5.74 -5.56 16.81
CA ASP A 227 6.36 -4.29 17.19
C ASP A 227 7.89 -4.33 17.01
N GLU A 228 8.53 -5.44 17.38
CA GLU A 228 9.98 -5.64 17.21
C GLU A 228 10.38 -5.61 15.73
N ILE A 229 9.66 -6.35 14.87
CA ILE A 229 9.92 -6.37 13.43
C ILE A 229 9.65 -4.99 12.82
N ALA A 230 8.53 -4.36 13.16
CA ALA A 230 8.16 -3.06 12.62
C ALA A 230 9.19 -1.99 12.97
N ASP A 231 9.64 -1.94 14.23
CA ASP A 231 10.64 -0.98 14.69
C ASP A 231 11.99 -1.12 13.98
N SER A 232 12.33 -2.33 13.51
CA SER A 232 13.56 -2.56 12.72
C SER A 232 13.59 -1.79 11.39
N PHE A 233 12.42 -1.38 10.88
CA PHE A 233 12.29 -0.64 9.61
C PHE A 233 12.31 0.89 9.76
N ARG A 234 12.45 1.42 10.98
CA ARG A 234 12.52 2.88 11.20
C ARG A 234 13.74 3.50 10.53
N ASP A 235 13.52 4.47 9.66
CA ASP A 235 14.60 5.21 9.02
C ASP A 235 15.31 6.12 10.03
N LYS A 236 16.63 5.93 10.18
CA LYS A 236 17.49 6.72 11.09
C LYS A 236 17.59 8.20 10.69
N ARG A 237 17.19 8.56 9.48
CA ARG A 237 17.09 9.96 9.03
C ARG A 237 15.86 10.68 9.60
N VAL A 238 14.87 9.92 10.05
CA VAL A 238 13.59 10.42 10.56
C VAL A 238 13.50 10.23 12.07
N TRP A 239 13.91 9.06 12.55
CA TRP A 239 13.67 8.63 13.92
C TRP A 239 14.95 8.63 14.76
N THR A 240 14.84 9.08 16.00
CA THR A 240 15.87 8.96 17.03
C THR A 240 15.23 8.47 18.32
N LYS A 241 15.98 7.78 19.19
CA LYS A 241 15.52 7.47 20.55
C LYS A 241 16.03 8.54 21.53
N ASN A 242 15.15 9.07 22.35
CA ASN A 242 15.53 9.95 23.45
C ASN A 242 16.23 9.17 24.58
N SER A 243 16.66 9.87 25.65
CA SER A 243 17.34 9.26 26.81
C SER A 243 16.53 8.20 27.54
N SER A 244 15.20 8.24 27.40
CA SER A 244 14.26 7.28 27.98
C SER A 244 13.96 6.09 27.05
N GLY A 245 14.58 6.04 25.86
CA GLY A 245 14.39 4.99 24.87
C GLY A 245 13.14 5.15 24.00
N VAL A 246 12.44 6.28 24.08
CA VAL A 246 11.21 6.57 23.31
C VAL A 246 11.58 7.15 21.95
N TRP A 247 10.88 6.72 20.91
CA TRP A 247 11.06 7.24 19.56
C TRP A 247 10.56 8.68 19.44
N GLU A 248 11.36 9.53 18.81
CA GLU A 248 11.04 10.92 18.53
C GLU A 248 11.41 11.27 17.08
N LYS A 249 10.67 12.21 16.51
CA LYS A 249 10.98 12.79 15.19
C LYS A 249 10.55 14.24 15.12
N ASP A 250 11.15 14.97 14.18
CA ASP A 250 10.71 16.31 13.82
C ASP A 250 9.45 16.23 12.94
N ASN A 251 8.57 17.21 13.09
CA ASN A 251 7.29 17.25 12.37
C ASN A 251 7.17 18.44 11.42
N ILE A 252 6.19 18.35 10.52
CA ILE A 252 5.87 19.40 9.54
C ILE A 252 5.30 20.69 10.17
N TRP A 253 5.02 20.67 11.47
CA TRP A 253 4.65 21.83 12.29
C TRP A 253 5.83 22.39 13.12
N ASN A 254 7.07 22.03 12.76
CA ASN A 254 8.30 22.53 13.36
C ASN A 254 8.47 22.22 14.86
N GLU A 255 7.82 21.17 15.35
CA GLU A 255 8.03 20.66 16.71
C GLU A 255 8.50 19.20 16.65
N ARG A 256 9.41 18.87 17.55
CA ARG A 256 9.80 17.49 17.82
C ARG A 256 8.77 16.87 18.76
N SER A 257 8.34 15.65 18.47
CA SER A 257 7.35 14.95 19.30
C SER A 257 7.77 13.52 19.58
N GLU A 258 7.37 13.02 20.74
CA GLU A 258 7.57 11.64 21.17
C GLU A 258 6.43 10.75 20.66
N TYR A 259 6.79 9.54 20.26
CA TYR A 259 5.91 8.50 19.73
C TYR A 259 6.25 7.17 20.43
N PRO A 260 5.79 6.96 21.67
CA PRO A 260 5.94 5.68 22.34
C PRO A 260 5.21 4.60 21.52
N VAL A 261 5.72 3.37 21.54
CA VAL A 261 5.07 2.23 20.87
C VAL A 261 3.81 1.88 21.66
N PRO A 262 2.60 2.14 21.13
CA PRO A 262 1.37 1.87 21.86
C PRO A 262 1.14 0.36 21.96
N LYS A 263 0.58 -0.11 23.06
CA LYS A 263 0.03 -1.46 23.18
C LYS A 263 -1.46 -1.43 22.94
N LEU A 264 -1.96 -2.35 22.13
CA LEU A 264 -3.38 -2.51 21.90
C LEU A 264 -4.01 -3.13 23.15
N THR A 265 -4.90 -2.39 23.79
CA THR A 265 -5.74 -2.95 24.84
C THR A 265 -6.79 -3.85 24.20
N GLN A 266 -6.88 -5.10 24.64
CA GLN A 266 -8.03 -5.95 24.28
C GLN A 266 -9.30 -5.26 24.78
N VAL A 267 -10.21 -4.95 23.86
CA VAL A 267 -11.55 -4.42 24.15
C VAL A 267 -12.49 -5.58 24.43
#